data_AF-A0A4R9JWE7-F1
#
_entry.id   AF-A0A4R9JWE7-F1
#
_cell.length_a   1.000
_cell.length_b   1.000
_cell.length_c   1.000
_cell.angle_alpha   90.00
_cell.angle_beta   90.00
_cell.angle_gamma   90.00
#
_symmetry.space_group_name_H-M   'P 1'
#
loop_
_entity.id
_entity.type
_entity.pdbx_description
1 polymer ?
#
loop_
_entity_poly.entity_id
_entity_poly.type
_entity_poly.pdbx_seq_one_letter_code
_entity_poly.pdbx_strand_id
1 'polypeptide(L)'
;MSEILSKSDLLKRQAELLGLTMDAVFTDEQAKEVLQGKITDAYLVKMKLEIDNKTGIILILTSSIRKHIMEIYCVIGSSPIFRRIRTFADYVQISTDLADIGKTEGMDAGVSDMVGRIVYRLFTKEKLDEFLPMWEKKDPSRLAELLEPAIMAGAKAGKAKIQAEIDKISSAKFRFENPMKGTIQPIPKPVEETVLAPDLSHSSKPQNNEPTAMDRQIQQLKEGYAKEVTMKTVISPISGVEFDNLVVGQEILFRVPTETEEGRANASLLGLVGEDGKISKEPIIGKFRGIAGSKNEYHIFAEGPNQYLFHSIEESPVKVAVPKPVANTSAASLDKAGAAAAAKKRTAEVQKSNGNLYSLIGVLVALVLIAFLIFIMTAF
;
A
#
# COMPACT_ATOMS: atom_id res chain seq x y z
N MET A 1 -38.39 27.60 -21.50
CA MET A 1 -37.68 28.67 -20.78
C MET A 1 -36.55 28.03 -19.98
N SER A 2 -35.33 27.96 -20.52
CA SER A 2 -34.20 27.32 -19.82
C SER A 2 -32.90 27.61 -20.54
N GLU A 3 -32.44 28.86 -20.57
CA GLU A 3 -31.16 29.15 -21.23
C GLU A 3 -30.49 30.43 -20.74
N ILE A 4 -30.34 30.59 -19.43
CA ILE A 4 -29.29 31.44 -18.85
C ILE A 4 -28.80 30.77 -17.56
N LEU A 5 -27.96 29.74 -17.67
CA LEU A 5 -27.00 29.47 -16.61
C LEU A 5 -26.07 30.68 -16.59
N SER A 6 -26.02 31.42 -15.48
CA SER A 6 -25.18 32.61 -15.41
C SER A 6 -23.73 32.19 -15.72
N LYS A 7 -22.95 33.05 -16.38
CA LYS A 7 -21.52 32.75 -16.64
C LYS A 7 -20.78 32.35 -15.36
N SER A 8 -21.21 32.85 -14.21
CA SER A 8 -20.70 32.46 -12.89
C SER A 8 -21.00 30.99 -12.55
N ASP A 9 -22.20 30.50 -12.82
CA ASP A 9 -22.58 29.11 -12.55
C ASP A 9 -21.89 28.13 -13.49
N LEU A 10 -21.70 28.53 -14.76
CA LEU A 10 -20.89 27.75 -15.71
C LEU A 10 -19.43 27.67 -15.28
N LEU A 11 -18.85 28.79 -14.82
CA LEU A 11 -17.47 28.83 -14.31
C LEU A 11 -17.30 28.04 -13.01
N LYS A 12 -18.26 28.12 -12.07
CA LYS A 12 -18.26 27.31 -10.85
C LYS A 12 -18.32 25.82 -11.16
N ARG A 13 -19.24 25.42 -12.04
CA ARG A 13 -19.37 24.03 -12.48
C ARG A 13 -18.11 23.55 -13.20
N GLN A 14 -17.48 24.40 -14.01
CA GLN A 14 -16.23 24.06 -14.68
C GLN A 14 -15.07 23.94 -13.69
N ALA A 15 -15.01 24.78 -12.65
CA ALA A 15 -14.02 24.70 -11.59
C ALA A 15 -14.21 23.46 -10.71
N GLU A 16 -15.44 23.11 -10.36
CA GLU A 16 -15.77 21.86 -9.66
C GLU A 16 -15.37 20.64 -10.48
N LEU A 17 -15.71 20.63 -11.77
CA LEU A 17 -15.34 19.55 -12.68
C LEU A 17 -13.83 19.42 -12.85
N LEU A 18 -13.11 20.55 -12.96
CA LEU A 18 -11.65 20.56 -12.96
C LEU A 18 -11.10 19.97 -11.66
N GLY A 19 -11.60 20.43 -10.51
CA GLY A 19 -11.21 19.90 -9.19
C GLY A 19 -11.39 18.39 -9.09
N LEU A 20 -12.53 17.87 -9.53
CA LEU A 20 -12.78 16.43 -9.56
C LEU A 20 -11.79 15.70 -10.48
N THR A 21 -11.50 16.22 -11.67
CA THR A 21 -10.55 15.58 -12.60
C THR A 21 -9.10 15.65 -12.15
N MET A 22 -8.70 16.64 -11.37
CA MET A 22 -7.30 16.80 -10.92
C MET A 22 -6.82 15.64 -10.04
N ASP A 23 -7.75 14.98 -9.34
CA ASP A 23 -7.45 13.74 -8.63
C ASP A 23 -7.00 12.63 -9.59
N ALA A 24 -7.46 12.63 -10.84
CA ALA A 24 -7.17 11.57 -11.79
C ALA A 24 -5.87 11.78 -12.59
N VAL A 25 -5.40 13.02 -12.74
CA VAL A 25 -4.39 13.41 -13.75
C VAL A 25 -3.24 14.24 -13.17
N PHE A 26 -2.12 14.39 -13.87
CA PHE A 26 -0.96 15.12 -13.34
C PHE A 26 -0.96 16.61 -13.67
N THR A 27 -1.65 17.04 -14.74
CA THR A 27 -1.62 18.44 -15.20
C THR A 27 -3.01 18.99 -15.53
N ASP A 28 -3.13 20.32 -15.51
CA ASP A 28 -4.36 21.03 -15.88
C ASP A 28 -4.74 20.80 -17.34
N GLU A 29 -3.77 20.63 -18.24
CA GLU A 29 -4.00 20.30 -19.65
C GLU A 29 -4.70 18.95 -19.77
N GLN A 30 -4.21 17.94 -19.05
CA GLN A 30 -4.84 16.61 -19.02
C GLN A 30 -6.25 16.70 -18.44
N ALA A 31 -6.46 17.48 -17.38
CA ALA A 31 -7.78 17.68 -16.78
C ALA A 31 -8.77 18.30 -17.79
N LYS A 32 -8.33 19.31 -18.55
CA LYS A 32 -9.13 19.90 -19.64
C LYS A 32 -9.44 18.88 -20.74
N GLU A 33 -8.49 18.02 -21.10
CA GLU A 33 -8.71 16.96 -22.09
C GLU A 33 -9.71 15.91 -21.62
N VAL A 34 -9.68 15.52 -20.33
CA VAL A 34 -10.70 14.64 -19.72
C VAL A 34 -12.09 15.27 -19.82
N LEU A 35 -12.22 16.54 -19.43
CA LEU A 35 -13.50 17.26 -19.46
C LEU A 35 -14.04 17.47 -20.88
N GLN A 36 -13.15 17.59 -21.86
CA GLN A 36 -13.52 17.63 -23.29
C GLN A 36 -13.82 16.25 -23.87
N GLY A 37 -13.68 15.17 -23.09
CA GLY A 37 -13.89 13.80 -23.54
C GLY A 37 -12.82 13.29 -24.52
N LYS A 38 -11.68 13.99 -24.62
CA LYS A 38 -10.58 13.62 -25.52
C LYS A 38 -9.80 12.41 -25.00
N ILE A 39 -9.72 12.27 -23.68
CA ILE A 39 -9.05 11.15 -23.03
C ILE A 39 -9.98 10.50 -22.00
N THR A 40 -9.83 9.18 -21.87
CA THR A 40 -10.40 8.40 -20.76
C THR A 40 -9.28 8.11 -19.77
N ASP A 41 -9.45 8.62 -18.56
CA ASP A 41 -8.44 8.72 -17.50
C ASP A 41 -8.67 7.74 -16.34
N ALA A 42 -9.74 6.93 -16.42
CA ALA A 42 -10.09 6.01 -15.36
C ALA A 42 -10.57 4.65 -15.89
N TYR A 43 -10.42 3.65 -15.02
CA TYR A 43 -11.11 2.37 -15.12
C TYR A 43 -12.21 2.33 -14.06
N LEU A 44 -13.37 1.85 -14.48
CA LEU A 44 -14.49 1.54 -13.59
C LEU A 44 -14.61 0.01 -13.49
N VAL A 45 -14.30 -0.52 -12.31
CA VAL A 45 -14.49 -1.93 -11.99
C VAL A 45 -15.85 -2.08 -11.32
N LYS A 46 -16.73 -2.86 -11.95
CA LYS A 46 -18.11 -3.06 -11.54
C LYS A 46 -18.24 -4.50 -11.10
N MET A 47 -18.58 -4.72 -9.83
CA MET A 47 -18.60 -6.06 -9.25
C MET A 47 -19.93 -6.36 -8.59
N LYS A 48 -20.43 -7.56 -8.82
CA LYS A 48 -21.50 -8.18 -8.05
C LYS A 48 -20.87 -9.19 -7.12
N LEU A 49 -21.22 -9.07 -5.85
CA LEU A 49 -20.66 -9.88 -4.76
C LEU A 49 -21.79 -10.64 -4.07
N GLU A 50 -21.62 -11.95 -3.94
CA GLU A 50 -22.48 -12.82 -3.13
C GLU A 50 -21.66 -13.31 -1.94
N ILE A 51 -22.09 -13.02 -0.71
CA ILE A 51 -21.46 -13.47 0.53
C ILE A 51 -22.53 -14.19 1.36
N ASP A 52 -22.40 -15.50 1.53
CA ASP A 52 -23.40 -16.34 2.22
C ASP A 52 -24.85 -16.05 1.75
N ASN A 53 -25.66 -15.41 2.59
CA ASN A 53 -27.05 -15.02 2.31
C ASN A 53 -27.23 -13.56 1.86
N LYS A 54 -26.14 -12.81 1.69
CA LYS A 54 -26.12 -11.40 1.27
C LYS A 54 -25.66 -11.28 -0.18
N THR A 55 -26.16 -10.26 -0.86
CA THR A 55 -25.73 -9.88 -2.21
C THR A 55 -25.48 -8.39 -2.23
N GLY A 56 -24.52 -7.96 -3.03
CA GLY A 56 -24.17 -6.55 -3.14
C GLY A 56 -23.47 -6.18 -4.43
N ILE A 57 -23.28 -4.88 -4.57
CA ILE A 57 -22.63 -4.24 -5.70
C ILE A 57 -21.47 -3.40 -5.18
N ILE A 58 -20.36 -3.48 -5.90
CA ILE A 58 -19.17 -2.68 -5.65
C ILE A 58 -18.80 -1.98 -6.95
N LEU A 59 -18.60 -0.66 -6.90
CA LEU A 59 -18.03 0.13 -7.98
C LEU A 59 -16.71 0.71 -7.50
N ILE A 60 -15.62 0.45 -8.23
CA ILE A 60 -14.30 0.98 -7.95
C ILE A 60 -13.91 1.89 -9.11
N LEU A 61 -13.75 3.18 -8.84
CA LEU A 61 -13.19 4.12 -9.79
C LEU A 61 -11.69 4.25 -9.54
N THR A 62 -10.89 3.88 -10.52
CA THR A 62 -9.42 3.90 -10.42
C THR A 62 -8.83 4.78 -11.52
N SER A 63 -7.91 5.67 -11.17
CA SER A 63 -7.19 6.48 -12.16
C SER A 63 -6.22 5.60 -12.96
N SER A 64 -6.30 5.66 -14.29
CA SER A 64 -5.34 4.99 -15.18
C SER A 64 -4.01 5.76 -15.29
N ILE A 65 -4.01 7.05 -14.94
CA ILE A 65 -2.85 7.95 -15.06
C ILE A 65 -2.05 7.98 -13.76
N ARG A 66 -2.70 8.33 -12.65
CA ARG A 66 -2.09 8.37 -11.30
C ARG A 66 -2.03 7.01 -10.61
N LYS A 67 -2.71 5.99 -11.14
CA LYS A 67 -2.67 4.60 -10.65
C LYS A 67 -3.02 4.46 -9.17
N HIS A 68 -4.14 5.05 -8.77
CA HIS A 68 -4.69 4.90 -7.42
C HIS A 68 -6.21 4.83 -7.48
N ILE A 69 -6.82 4.27 -6.45
CA ILE A 69 -8.28 4.26 -6.30
C ILE A 69 -8.74 5.67 -5.97
N MET A 70 -9.67 6.18 -6.75
CA MET A 70 -10.30 7.47 -6.55
C MET A 70 -11.47 7.32 -5.58
N GLU A 71 -12.42 6.44 -5.90
CA GLU A 71 -13.67 6.26 -5.16
C GLU A 71 -14.08 4.78 -5.14
N ILE A 72 -14.66 4.34 -4.02
CA ILE A 72 -15.31 3.04 -3.90
C ILE A 72 -16.75 3.27 -3.45
N TYR A 73 -17.71 2.70 -4.17
CA TYR A 73 -19.08 2.59 -3.71
C TYR A 73 -19.36 1.13 -3.43
N CYS A 74 -19.85 0.81 -2.24
CA CYS A 74 -20.13 -0.56 -1.83
C CYS A 74 -21.50 -0.60 -1.17
N VAL A 75 -22.36 -1.49 -1.64
CA VAL A 75 -23.70 -1.70 -1.09
C VAL A 75 -23.96 -3.19 -1.03
N ILE A 76 -24.07 -3.74 0.17
CA ILE A 76 -24.30 -5.16 0.42
C ILE A 76 -25.50 -5.30 1.35
N GLY A 77 -26.33 -6.31 1.15
CA GLY A 77 -27.39 -6.63 2.08
C GLY A 77 -28.19 -7.86 1.70
N SER A 78 -29.32 -8.06 2.35
CA SER A 78 -30.19 -9.22 2.18
C SER A 78 -31.36 -8.97 1.22
N SER A 79 -31.51 -7.75 0.71
CA SER A 79 -32.62 -7.40 -0.18
C SER A 79 -32.63 -8.29 -1.45
N PRO A 80 -33.78 -8.88 -1.82
CA PRO A 80 -33.88 -9.66 -3.05
C PRO A 80 -33.66 -8.81 -4.32
N ILE A 81 -33.77 -7.49 -4.20
CA ILE A 81 -33.57 -6.53 -5.29
C ILE A 81 -32.15 -6.65 -5.87
N PHE A 82 -31.12 -6.89 -5.03
CA PHE A 82 -29.75 -7.10 -5.50
C PHE A 82 -29.61 -8.25 -6.49
N ARG A 83 -30.47 -9.28 -6.39
CA ARG A 83 -30.46 -10.40 -7.33
C ARG A 83 -31.00 -10.03 -8.70
N ARG A 84 -31.89 -9.01 -8.77
CA ARG A 84 -32.47 -8.51 -10.03
C ARG A 84 -31.46 -7.70 -10.86
N ILE A 85 -30.45 -7.12 -10.22
CA ILE A 85 -29.38 -6.42 -10.92
C ILE A 85 -28.48 -7.47 -11.60
N ARG A 86 -28.72 -7.68 -12.89
CA ARG A 86 -28.02 -8.67 -13.73
C ARG A 86 -26.85 -8.08 -14.51
N THR A 87 -26.92 -6.79 -14.84
CA THR A 87 -25.97 -6.10 -15.68
C THR A 87 -25.71 -4.71 -15.14
N PHE A 88 -24.53 -4.18 -15.37
CA PHE A 88 -24.19 -2.79 -15.07
C PHE A 88 -24.46 -1.83 -16.23
N ALA A 89 -25.34 -2.20 -17.18
CA ALA A 89 -25.58 -1.42 -18.38
C ALA A 89 -26.62 -0.30 -18.18
N ASP A 90 -27.60 -0.49 -17.29
CA ASP A 90 -28.68 0.47 -17.05
C ASP A 90 -28.52 1.17 -15.69
N TYR A 91 -27.91 2.35 -15.71
CA TYR A 91 -27.66 3.14 -14.50
C TYR A 91 -28.95 3.69 -13.87
N VAL A 92 -29.98 3.97 -14.69
CA VAL A 92 -31.26 4.50 -14.18
C VAL A 92 -31.99 3.43 -13.38
N GLN A 93 -32.00 2.21 -13.91
CA GLN A 93 -32.56 1.06 -13.20
C GLN A 93 -31.79 0.78 -11.90
N ILE A 94 -30.46 0.78 -11.94
CA ILE A 94 -29.63 0.57 -10.74
C ILE A 94 -29.91 1.62 -9.68
N SER A 95 -29.98 2.91 -10.05
CA SER A 95 -30.27 3.99 -9.11
C SER A 95 -31.65 3.81 -8.45
N THR A 96 -32.65 3.43 -9.24
CA THR A 96 -34.02 3.16 -8.74
C THR A 96 -34.04 1.96 -7.79
N ASP A 97 -33.41 0.86 -8.17
CA ASP A 97 -33.31 -0.35 -7.34
C ASP A 97 -32.60 -0.05 -6.01
N LEU A 98 -31.54 0.77 -6.02
CA LEU A 98 -30.82 1.17 -4.81
C LEU A 98 -31.65 2.08 -3.90
N ALA A 99 -32.40 3.03 -4.47
CA ALA A 99 -33.32 3.87 -3.71
C ALA A 99 -34.39 3.03 -3.01
N ASP A 100 -34.88 1.97 -3.66
CA ASP A 100 -35.86 1.05 -3.06
C ASP A 100 -35.24 0.10 -2.02
N ILE A 101 -33.98 -0.30 -2.19
CA ILE A 101 -33.21 -1.02 -1.15
C ILE A 101 -33.09 -0.15 0.11
N GLY A 102 -32.78 1.15 -0.04
CA GLY A 102 -32.65 2.09 1.07
C GLY A 102 -33.94 2.26 1.90
N LYS A 103 -35.11 2.10 1.27
CA LYS A 103 -36.41 2.20 1.95
C LYS A 103 -36.81 0.95 2.74
N THR A 104 -36.18 -0.20 2.46
CA THR A 104 -36.62 -1.51 2.96
C THR A 104 -35.74 -2.08 4.07
N GLU A 105 -34.82 -1.27 4.65
CA GLU A 105 -33.79 -1.70 5.61
C GLU A 105 -32.94 -2.90 5.12
N GLY A 106 -32.91 -3.12 3.80
CA GLY A 106 -32.28 -4.29 3.19
C GLY A 106 -30.78 -4.16 2.99
N MET A 107 -30.16 -3.07 3.46
CA MET A 107 -28.73 -2.76 3.35
C MET A 107 -28.02 -3.01 4.69
N ASP A 108 -26.91 -3.72 4.63
CA ASP A 108 -25.98 -3.91 5.73
C ASP A 108 -24.80 -2.93 5.57
N ALA A 109 -24.92 -1.76 6.20
CA ALA A 109 -23.92 -0.71 6.13
C ALA A 109 -22.56 -1.15 6.71
N GLY A 110 -22.56 -1.99 7.76
CA GLY A 110 -21.34 -2.48 8.40
C GLY A 110 -20.54 -3.41 7.48
N VAL A 111 -21.22 -4.36 6.83
CA VAL A 111 -20.57 -5.24 5.84
C VAL A 111 -20.15 -4.45 4.61
N SER A 112 -20.95 -3.47 4.17
CA SER A 112 -20.63 -2.62 3.03
C SER A 112 -19.34 -1.82 3.25
N ASP A 113 -19.21 -1.15 4.40
CA ASP A 113 -18.01 -0.38 4.79
C ASP A 113 -16.79 -1.30 4.93
N MET A 114 -16.92 -2.41 5.66
CA MET A 114 -15.83 -3.38 5.83
C MET A 114 -15.31 -3.92 4.49
N VAL A 115 -16.19 -4.32 3.57
CA VAL A 115 -15.78 -4.81 2.25
C VAL A 115 -15.12 -3.70 1.44
N GLY A 116 -15.66 -2.48 1.45
CA GLY A 116 -15.01 -1.34 0.80
C GLY A 116 -13.59 -1.07 1.34
N ARG A 117 -13.38 -1.17 2.65
CA ARG A 117 -12.05 -1.03 3.28
C ARG A 117 -11.10 -2.19 2.93
N ILE A 118 -11.60 -3.41 2.76
CA ILE A 118 -10.80 -4.54 2.26
C ILE A 118 -10.31 -4.23 0.85
N VAL A 119 -11.18 -3.74 -0.03
CA VAL A 119 -10.80 -3.35 -1.38
C VAL A 119 -9.73 -2.26 -1.38
N TYR A 120 -9.89 -1.21 -0.56
CA TYR A 120 -8.86 -0.17 -0.41
C TYR A 120 -7.50 -0.73 0.01
N ARG A 121 -7.46 -1.64 0.98
CA ARG A 121 -6.21 -2.23 1.48
C ARG A 121 -5.53 -3.15 0.47
N LEU A 122 -6.29 -3.83 -0.38
CA LEU A 122 -5.72 -4.80 -1.33
C LEU A 122 -5.19 -4.15 -2.60
N PHE A 123 -5.81 -3.06 -3.06
CA PHE A 123 -5.39 -2.36 -4.27
C PHE A 123 -4.42 -1.23 -3.94
N THR A 124 -3.24 -1.61 -3.44
CA THR A 124 -2.08 -0.70 -3.35
C THR A 124 -1.63 -0.28 -4.75
N LYS A 125 -0.74 0.71 -4.83
CA LYS A 125 -0.18 1.18 -6.11
C LYS A 125 0.48 0.03 -6.89
N GLU A 126 1.25 -0.81 -6.20
CA GLU A 126 1.94 -1.97 -6.78
C GLU A 126 0.94 -2.98 -7.34
N LYS A 127 -0.17 -3.21 -6.61
CA LYS A 127 -1.25 -4.09 -7.06
C LYS A 127 -1.99 -3.48 -8.24
N LEU A 128 -2.21 -2.18 -8.27
CA LEU A 128 -2.78 -1.52 -9.45
C LEU A 128 -1.85 -1.59 -10.66
N ASP A 129 -0.54 -1.43 -10.48
CA ASP A 129 0.44 -1.61 -11.54
C ASP A 129 0.38 -3.02 -12.16
N GLU A 130 0.10 -4.04 -11.35
CA GLU A 130 -0.12 -5.42 -11.81
C GLU A 130 -1.46 -5.58 -12.56
N PHE A 131 -2.53 -4.94 -12.09
CA PHE A 131 -3.90 -5.16 -12.60
C PHE A 131 -4.27 -4.27 -13.80
N LEU A 132 -3.75 -3.05 -13.89
CA LEU A 132 -4.10 -2.09 -14.95
C LEU A 132 -3.87 -2.63 -16.38
N PRO A 133 -2.79 -3.37 -16.70
CA PRO A 133 -2.61 -3.96 -18.03
C PRO A 133 -3.69 -4.99 -18.40
N MET A 134 -4.29 -5.68 -17.42
CA MET A 134 -5.38 -6.62 -17.65
C MET A 134 -6.71 -5.89 -17.83
N TRP A 135 -6.90 -4.79 -17.10
CA TRP A 135 -8.07 -3.93 -17.22
C TRP A 135 -8.14 -3.21 -18.57
N GLU A 136 -7.00 -2.88 -19.16
CA GLU A 136 -6.93 -2.39 -20.55
C GLU A 136 -7.51 -3.42 -21.54
N LYS A 137 -7.31 -4.71 -21.28
CA LYS A 137 -7.87 -5.83 -22.05
C LYS A 137 -9.29 -6.22 -21.61
N LYS A 138 -9.89 -5.46 -20.69
CA LYS A 138 -11.18 -5.75 -20.05
C LYS A 138 -11.25 -7.14 -19.41
N ASP A 139 -10.14 -7.61 -18.85
CA ASP A 139 -10.05 -8.93 -18.21
C ASP A 139 -10.21 -8.82 -16.67
N PRO A 140 -11.34 -9.27 -16.10
CA PRO A 140 -11.59 -9.24 -14.66
C PRO A 140 -11.20 -10.53 -13.92
N SER A 141 -10.65 -11.54 -14.61
CA SER A 141 -10.48 -12.90 -14.10
C SER A 141 -9.78 -12.98 -12.74
N ARG A 142 -8.72 -12.19 -12.55
CA ARG A 142 -7.90 -12.20 -11.33
C ARG A 142 -8.50 -11.42 -10.15
N LEU A 143 -9.62 -10.71 -10.36
CA LEU A 143 -10.28 -9.96 -9.28
C LEU A 143 -10.88 -10.90 -8.25
N ALA A 144 -11.50 -12.00 -8.68
CA ALA A 144 -12.09 -12.99 -7.79
C ALA A 144 -11.03 -13.66 -6.91
N GLU A 145 -9.90 -14.07 -7.51
CA GLU A 145 -8.77 -14.70 -6.80
C GLU A 145 -8.19 -13.81 -5.70
N LEU A 146 -8.13 -12.49 -5.94
CA LEU A 146 -7.62 -11.53 -4.97
C LEU A 146 -8.63 -11.20 -3.88
N LEU A 147 -9.88 -10.94 -4.25
CA LEU A 147 -10.88 -10.34 -3.36
C LEU A 147 -11.68 -11.37 -2.57
N GLU A 148 -12.06 -12.51 -3.15
CA GLU A 148 -12.90 -13.50 -2.47
C GLU A 148 -12.27 -14.02 -1.18
N PRO A 149 -10.98 -14.42 -1.13
CA PRO A 149 -10.36 -14.91 0.10
C PRO A 149 -10.32 -13.85 1.20
N ALA A 150 -10.00 -12.61 0.84
CA ALA A 150 -9.91 -11.51 1.79
C ALA A 150 -11.28 -11.09 2.33
N ILE A 151 -12.31 -11.10 1.48
CA ILE A 151 -13.70 -10.84 1.88
C ILE A 151 -14.21 -11.96 2.78
N MET A 152 -13.95 -13.23 2.46
CA MET A 152 -14.33 -14.36 3.32
C MET A 152 -13.66 -14.24 4.70
N ALA A 153 -12.37 -13.95 4.74
CA ALA A 153 -11.64 -13.77 6.00
C ALA A 153 -12.17 -12.58 6.81
N GLY A 154 -12.39 -11.43 6.18
CA GLY A 154 -12.87 -10.21 6.84
C GLY A 154 -14.31 -10.33 7.33
N ALA A 155 -15.20 -10.87 6.49
CA ALA A 155 -16.62 -11.06 6.80
C ALA A 155 -16.90 -12.29 7.66
N LYS A 156 -15.89 -13.15 7.90
CA LYS A 156 -16.04 -14.49 8.50
C LYS A 156 -17.11 -15.32 7.79
N ALA A 157 -17.15 -15.19 6.46
CA ALA A 157 -18.14 -15.85 5.62
C ALA A 157 -17.69 -17.25 5.21
N GLY A 158 -18.65 -18.17 5.05
CA GLY A 158 -18.38 -19.52 4.57
C GLY A 158 -18.16 -19.57 3.05
N LYS A 159 -18.76 -18.62 2.32
CA LYS A 159 -18.65 -18.53 0.86
C LYS A 159 -18.72 -17.09 0.39
N ALA A 160 -17.81 -16.72 -0.52
CA ALA A 160 -17.92 -15.51 -1.34
C ALA A 160 -17.86 -15.88 -2.83
N LYS A 161 -18.56 -15.12 -3.68
CA LYS A 161 -18.46 -15.21 -5.13
C LYS A 161 -18.52 -13.82 -5.76
N ILE A 162 -17.59 -13.54 -6.66
CA ILE A 162 -17.48 -12.28 -7.38
C ILE A 162 -17.76 -12.49 -8.87
N GLN A 163 -18.55 -11.60 -9.45
CA GLN A 163 -18.67 -11.40 -10.88
C GLN A 163 -18.29 -9.97 -11.17
N ALA A 164 -17.38 -9.74 -12.11
CA ALA A 164 -16.84 -8.41 -12.36
C ALA A 164 -16.82 -8.07 -13.85
N GLU A 165 -16.94 -6.79 -14.13
CA GLU A 165 -16.85 -6.18 -15.45
C GLU A 165 -16.00 -4.92 -15.35
N ILE A 166 -15.19 -4.64 -16.37
CA ILE A 166 -14.26 -3.50 -16.37
C ILE A 166 -14.54 -2.64 -17.61
N ASP A 167 -14.73 -1.35 -17.36
CA ASP A 167 -14.84 -0.35 -18.41
C ASP A 167 -13.77 0.72 -18.28
N LYS A 168 -13.30 1.22 -19.43
CA LYS A 168 -12.50 2.43 -19.50
C LYS A 168 -13.44 3.62 -19.69
N ILE A 169 -13.38 4.58 -18.78
CA ILE A 169 -14.32 5.71 -18.71
C ILE A 169 -13.59 7.01 -18.38
N SER A 170 -14.26 8.14 -18.58
CA SER A 170 -13.84 9.42 -18.01
C SER A 170 -14.25 9.50 -16.54
N SER A 171 -13.30 9.83 -15.65
CA SER A 171 -13.57 10.00 -14.22
C SER A 171 -14.62 11.09 -13.95
N ALA A 172 -14.57 12.18 -14.72
CA ALA A 172 -15.55 13.28 -14.66
C ALA A 172 -16.95 12.81 -15.05
N LYS A 173 -17.05 12.08 -16.16
CA LYS A 173 -18.33 11.57 -16.66
C LYS A 173 -18.97 10.63 -15.63
N PHE A 174 -18.19 9.69 -15.09
CA PHE A 174 -18.68 8.77 -14.08
C PHE A 174 -19.19 9.52 -12.84
N ARG A 175 -18.41 10.44 -12.26
CA ARG A 175 -18.84 11.20 -11.07
C ARG A 175 -20.06 12.09 -11.30
N PHE A 176 -20.35 12.42 -12.55
CA PHE A 176 -21.58 13.11 -12.91
C PHE A 176 -22.78 12.17 -13.02
N GLU A 177 -22.60 11.01 -13.67
CA GLU A 177 -23.65 10.05 -14.01
C GLU A 177 -23.78 8.86 -13.04
N ASN A 178 -22.98 8.81 -11.98
CA ASN A 178 -22.91 7.68 -11.07
C ASN A 178 -24.29 7.37 -10.45
N PRO A 179 -24.84 6.16 -10.63
CA PRO A 179 -26.17 5.80 -10.13
C PRO A 179 -26.28 5.75 -8.60
N MET A 180 -25.14 5.68 -7.92
CA MET A 180 -25.03 5.70 -6.46
C MET A 180 -25.06 7.14 -5.90
N LYS A 181 -24.86 8.16 -6.75
CA LYS A 181 -24.68 9.55 -6.32
C LYS A 181 -25.93 10.07 -5.61
N GLY A 182 -25.74 10.57 -4.39
CA GLY A 182 -26.83 11.12 -3.56
C GLY A 182 -27.62 10.08 -2.75
N THR A 183 -27.51 8.79 -3.08
CA THR A 183 -28.14 7.69 -2.32
C THR A 183 -27.13 6.95 -1.46
N ILE A 184 -25.95 6.67 -2.01
CA ILE A 184 -24.87 5.94 -1.36
C ILE A 184 -23.62 6.80 -1.42
N GLN A 185 -23.08 7.10 -0.24
CA GLN A 185 -21.81 7.81 -0.16
C GLN A 185 -20.64 6.87 -0.52
N PRO A 186 -19.57 7.39 -1.12
CA PRO A 186 -18.35 6.62 -1.28
C PRO A 186 -17.87 6.11 0.08
N ILE A 187 -17.38 4.87 0.13
CA ILE A 187 -16.69 4.36 1.30
C ILE A 187 -15.48 5.28 1.54
N PRO A 188 -15.36 5.86 2.74
CA PRO A 188 -14.20 6.68 3.05
C PRO A 188 -12.95 5.85 2.84
N LYS A 189 -11.98 6.41 2.10
CA LYS A 189 -10.62 5.88 2.11
C LYS A 189 -10.26 5.67 3.58
N PRO A 190 -9.84 4.46 3.99
CA PRO A 190 -9.19 4.30 5.28
C PRO A 190 -8.18 5.43 5.37
N VAL A 191 -8.24 6.20 6.45
CA VAL A 191 -7.18 7.15 6.73
C VAL A 191 -5.94 6.27 6.72
N GLU A 192 -5.08 6.44 5.70
CA GLU A 192 -3.71 6.00 5.86
C GLU A 192 -3.32 6.62 7.19
N GLU A 193 -2.87 5.83 8.17
CA GLU A 193 -2.17 6.37 9.32
C GLU A 193 -0.84 6.97 8.82
N THR A 194 -0.91 7.98 7.95
CA THR A 194 -0.27 9.24 8.21
C THR A 194 -0.45 9.52 9.69
N VAL A 195 0.61 9.24 10.43
CA VAL A 195 0.91 9.79 11.73
C VAL A 195 0.66 11.30 11.64
N LEU A 196 -0.57 11.72 11.90
CA LEU A 196 -0.90 13.11 12.08
C LEU A 196 -0.83 13.35 13.58
N ALA A 197 0.09 14.25 13.92
CA ALA A 197 0.25 14.84 15.22
C ALA A 197 -1.10 15.13 15.89
N PRO A 198 -1.19 14.95 17.22
CA PRO A 198 -2.41 15.17 17.96
C PRO A 198 -2.79 16.65 17.89
N ASP A 199 -3.85 16.96 17.18
CA ASP A 199 -4.50 18.26 17.31
C ASP A 199 -5.22 18.29 18.66
N LEU A 200 -4.65 19.09 19.55
CA LEU A 200 -5.20 19.45 20.86
C LEU A 200 -6.49 20.24 20.66
N SER A 201 -7.62 19.57 20.52
CA SER A 201 -8.93 19.99 21.05
C SER A 201 -10.04 19.21 20.36
N HIS A 202 -10.69 18.33 21.10
CA HIS A 202 -12.12 18.46 21.39
C HIS A 202 -12.51 17.31 22.33
N SER A 203 -12.91 17.70 23.52
CA SER A 203 -13.61 16.87 24.49
C SER A 203 -14.82 16.20 23.84
N SER A 204 -14.71 14.90 23.58
CA SER A 204 -15.87 14.02 23.52
C SER A 204 -15.61 12.85 24.48
N LYS A 205 -16.63 12.56 25.27
CA LYS A 205 -16.59 11.63 26.41
C LYS A 205 -16.09 10.24 25.99
N PRO A 206 -15.41 9.50 26.89
CA PRO A 206 -14.80 8.23 26.56
C PRO A 206 -15.86 7.17 26.28
N GLN A 207 -15.91 6.69 25.04
CA GLN A 207 -16.34 5.31 24.81
C GLN A 207 -15.17 4.41 25.24
N ASN A 208 -15.52 3.49 26.13
CA ASN A 208 -14.65 2.56 26.80
C ASN A 208 -14.07 1.54 25.78
N ASN A 209 -13.06 1.95 25.01
CA ASN A 209 -12.18 1.02 24.30
C ASN A 209 -11.08 0.63 25.28
N GLU A 210 -11.15 -0.59 25.78
CA GLU A 210 -10.03 -1.17 26.52
C GLU A 210 -8.78 -1.13 25.62
N PRO A 211 -7.65 -0.57 26.09
CA PRO A 211 -6.43 -0.50 25.30
C PRO A 211 -6.00 -1.93 24.94
N THR A 212 -5.72 -2.14 23.66
CA THR A 212 -5.30 -3.44 23.14
C THR A 212 -3.98 -3.85 23.79
N ALA A 213 -3.63 -5.15 23.72
CA ALA A 213 -2.37 -5.63 24.29
C ALA A 213 -1.14 -4.91 23.69
N MET A 214 -1.21 -4.52 22.42
CA MET A 214 -0.18 -3.74 21.74
C MET A 214 -0.12 -2.31 22.27
N ASP A 215 -1.26 -1.63 22.44
CA ASP A 215 -1.32 -0.26 22.99
C ASP A 215 -0.71 -0.19 24.39
N ARG A 216 -0.94 -1.22 25.22
CA ARG A 216 -0.34 -1.31 26.56
C ARG A 216 1.17 -1.47 26.50
N GLN A 217 1.68 -2.30 25.58
CA GLN A 217 3.12 -2.47 25.38
C GLN A 217 3.77 -1.18 24.86
N ILE A 218 3.13 -0.51 23.90
CA ILE A 218 3.57 0.78 23.38
C ILE A 218 3.62 1.80 24.53
N GLN A 219 2.57 1.89 25.34
CA GLN A 219 2.50 2.85 26.44
C GLN A 219 3.59 2.60 27.49
N GLN A 220 3.90 1.33 27.80
CA GLN A 220 5.01 0.96 28.69
C GLN A 220 6.37 1.33 28.12
N LEU A 221 6.58 1.14 26.81
CA LEU A 221 7.85 1.48 26.15
C LEU A 221 8.05 2.99 25.98
N LYS A 222 6.96 3.77 25.97
CA LYS A 222 6.99 5.25 25.96
C LYS A 222 7.24 5.87 27.33
N GLU A 223 6.98 5.14 28.41
CA GLU A 223 7.06 5.67 29.76
C GLU A 223 8.50 6.13 30.09
N GLY A 224 8.64 7.34 30.64
CA GLY A 224 9.93 7.91 31.04
C GLY A 224 10.67 8.70 29.95
N TYR A 225 10.14 8.80 28.73
CA TYR A 225 10.72 9.61 27.65
C TYR A 225 9.95 10.90 27.42
N ALA A 226 10.66 12.04 27.45
CA ALA A 226 10.05 13.36 27.25
C ALA A 226 9.66 13.63 25.80
N LYS A 227 10.31 12.96 24.84
CA LYS A 227 10.07 13.15 23.41
C LYS A 227 10.33 11.87 22.63
N GLU A 228 9.36 11.54 21.79
CA GLU A 228 9.44 10.49 20.79
C GLU A 228 9.83 11.10 19.44
N VAL A 229 10.68 10.41 18.70
CA VAL A 229 11.18 10.81 17.39
C VAL A 229 10.97 9.66 16.42
N THR A 230 10.19 9.92 15.38
CA THR A 230 9.93 8.97 14.30
C THR A 230 11.18 8.75 13.47
N MET A 231 11.60 7.49 13.36
CA MET A 231 12.81 7.05 12.66
C MET A 231 12.48 5.87 11.74
N LYS A 232 13.33 5.61 10.74
CA LYS A 232 13.35 4.37 9.97
C LYS A 232 14.50 3.50 10.43
N THR A 233 14.26 2.25 10.79
CA THR A 233 15.33 1.30 11.08
C THR A 233 16.12 0.99 9.81
N VAL A 234 17.44 0.86 9.92
CA VAL A 234 18.28 0.45 8.78
C VAL A 234 18.23 -1.06 8.68
N ILE A 235 17.70 -1.58 7.58
CA ILE A 235 17.59 -3.02 7.32
C ILE A 235 18.92 -3.55 6.77
N SER A 236 19.43 -4.66 7.31
CA SER A 236 20.62 -5.37 6.80
C SER A 236 20.32 -6.86 6.59
N PRO A 237 19.97 -7.27 5.35
CA PRO A 237 19.57 -8.66 5.09
C PRO A 237 20.69 -9.69 5.26
N ILE A 238 21.96 -9.25 5.22
CA ILE A 238 23.13 -10.15 5.26
C ILE A 238 23.78 -10.20 6.65
N SER A 239 23.89 -9.05 7.32
CA SER A 239 24.66 -8.92 8.57
C SER A 239 23.88 -8.26 9.71
N GLY A 240 22.56 -8.18 9.60
CA GLY A 240 21.69 -7.64 10.63
C GLY A 240 21.25 -8.69 11.65
N VAL A 241 20.59 -8.22 12.71
CA VAL A 241 20.04 -9.05 13.79
C VAL A 241 18.53 -9.15 13.61
N GLU A 242 17.99 -10.36 13.72
CA GLU A 242 16.55 -10.62 13.63
C GLU A 242 15.82 -10.05 14.85
N PHE A 243 14.55 -9.67 14.68
CA PHE A 243 13.73 -9.09 15.75
C PHE A 243 13.71 -9.96 17.01
N ASP A 244 13.54 -11.27 16.84
CA ASP A 244 13.48 -12.24 17.94
C ASP A 244 14.80 -12.38 18.70
N ASN A 245 15.90 -11.92 18.11
CA ASN A 245 17.26 -12.01 18.65
C ASN A 245 17.78 -10.66 19.18
N LEU A 246 16.95 -9.61 19.17
CA LEU A 246 17.34 -8.30 19.70
C LEU A 246 17.33 -8.28 21.24
N VAL A 247 18.44 -7.84 21.82
CA VAL A 247 18.61 -7.75 23.26
C VAL A 247 18.50 -6.30 23.73
N VAL A 248 17.76 -6.05 24.80
CA VAL A 248 17.63 -4.70 25.39
C VAL A 248 19.02 -4.12 25.68
N GLY A 249 19.26 -2.89 25.23
CA GLY A 249 20.54 -2.19 25.30
C GLY A 249 21.44 -2.37 24.08
N GLN A 250 21.11 -3.28 23.15
CA GLN A 250 21.88 -3.51 21.93
C GLN A 250 21.81 -2.32 20.98
N GLU A 251 22.94 -1.92 20.42
CA GLU A 251 23.01 -0.83 19.47
C GLU A 251 22.50 -1.26 18.09
N ILE A 252 21.56 -0.49 17.55
CA ILE A 252 20.96 -0.66 16.23
C ILE A 252 20.92 0.69 15.50
N LEU A 253 20.89 0.64 14.16
CA LEU A 253 21.01 1.82 13.32
C LEU A 253 19.64 2.32 12.83
N PHE A 254 19.46 3.63 12.89
CA PHE A 254 18.27 4.34 12.44
C PHE A 254 18.60 5.46 11.45
N ARG A 255 17.62 5.89 10.67
CA ARG A 255 17.69 7.07 9.79
C ARG A 255 16.48 7.94 9.98
N VAL A 256 16.67 9.25 9.91
CA VAL A 256 15.55 10.20 9.92
C VAL A 256 14.89 10.20 8.53
N PRO A 257 13.56 10.04 8.43
CA PRO A 257 12.84 10.15 7.17
C PRO A 257 12.71 11.61 6.74
N THR A 258 13.70 12.12 6.00
CA THR A 258 13.81 13.57 5.65
C THR A 258 12.86 14.04 4.54
N GLU A 259 12.01 13.14 4.03
CA GLU A 259 11.05 13.44 2.96
C GLU A 259 9.91 14.36 3.43
N THR A 260 9.64 14.43 4.75
CA THR A 260 8.57 15.24 5.35
C THR A 260 9.12 16.45 6.12
N GLU A 261 8.26 17.46 6.36
CA GLU A 261 8.63 18.63 7.19
C GLU A 261 8.99 18.24 8.62
N GLU A 262 8.26 17.27 9.19
CA GLU A 262 8.53 16.69 10.49
C GLU A 262 9.89 15.98 10.53
N GLY A 263 10.23 15.23 9.49
CA GLY A 263 11.53 14.60 9.33
C GLY A 263 12.68 15.60 9.25
N ARG A 264 12.47 16.74 8.56
CA ARG A 264 13.45 17.83 8.54
C ARG A 264 13.61 18.49 9.92
N ALA A 265 12.52 18.67 10.67
CA ALA A 265 12.55 19.18 12.03
C ALA A 265 13.26 18.20 13.00
N ASN A 266 13.00 16.91 12.87
CA ASN A 266 13.68 15.85 13.64
C ASN A 266 15.16 15.76 13.31
N ALA A 267 15.54 15.94 12.04
CA ALA A 267 16.95 16.02 11.65
C ALA A 267 17.66 17.23 12.28
N SER A 268 16.98 18.38 12.36
CA SER A 268 17.49 19.57 13.06
C SER A 268 17.63 19.32 14.56
N LEU A 269 16.64 18.69 15.19
CA LEU A 269 16.64 18.34 16.62
C LEU A 269 17.80 17.40 16.99
N LEU A 270 18.13 16.49 16.09
CA LEU A 270 19.20 15.50 16.25
C LEU A 270 20.57 16.03 15.81
N GLY A 271 20.68 17.30 15.41
CA GLY A 271 21.95 17.91 15.00
C GLY A 271 22.49 17.39 13.67
N LEU A 272 21.63 16.87 12.79
CA LEU A 272 22.02 16.30 11.49
C LEU A 272 22.06 17.34 10.36
N VAL A 273 21.68 18.58 10.64
CA VAL A 273 21.76 19.68 9.67
C VAL A 273 23.16 20.28 9.75
N GLY A 274 23.96 20.09 8.70
CA GLY A 274 25.29 20.69 8.60
C GLY A 274 25.24 22.21 8.46
N GLU A 275 26.38 22.87 8.65
CA GLU A 275 26.53 24.33 8.50
C GLU A 275 26.18 24.83 7.09
N ASP A 276 26.24 23.95 6.08
CA ASP A 276 25.86 24.22 4.69
C ASP A 276 24.35 24.02 4.42
N GLY A 277 23.56 23.73 5.46
CA GLY A 277 22.12 23.48 5.38
C GLY A 277 21.77 22.10 4.81
N LYS A 278 22.75 21.22 4.54
CA LYS A 278 22.47 19.84 4.10
C LYS A 278 22.22 18.92 5.28
N ILE A 279 21.22 18.06 5.12
CA ILE A 279 20.90 17.03 6.11
C ILE A 279 21.81 15.82 5.89
N SER A 280 22.56 15.44 6.92
CA SER A 280 23.36 14.22 6.94
C SER A 280 22.47 12.99 6.73
N LYS A 281 22.90 12.08 5.84
CA LYS A 281 22.24 10.80 5.57
C LYS A 281 22.85 9.65 6.38
N GLU A 282 23.78 9.96 7.27
CA GLU A 282 24.44 8.97 8.11
C GLU A 282 23.44 8.34 9.09
N PRO A 283 23.50 7.03 9.30
CA PRO A 283 22.67 6.38 10.32
C PRO A 283 23.04 6.85 11.73
N ILE A 284 22.03 6.95 12.59
CA ILE A 284 22.16 7.26 14.01
C ILE A 284 22.05 5.97 14.82
N ILE A 285 22.87 5.86 15.85
CA ILE A 285 22.85 4.73 16.77
C ILE A 285 21.74 4.94 17.80
N GLY A 286 20.86 3.95 17.97
CA GLY A 286 19.92 3.86 19.08
C GLY A 286 20.13 2.57 19.86
N LYS A 287 19.93 2.62 21.19
CA LYS A 287 20.01 1.45 22.07
C LYS A 287 18.63 0.80 22.17
N PHE A 288 18.49 -0.41 21.63
CA PHE A 288 17.23 -1.14 21.58
C PHE A 288 16.55 -1.24 22.96
N ARG A 289 15.25 -0.96 23.03
CA ARG A 289 14.45 -1.02 24.26
C ARG A 289 13.40 -2.11 24.22
N GLY A 290 12.76 -2.32 23.07
CA GLY A 290 11.76 -3.37 22.93
C GLY A 290 11.01 -3.27 21.60
N ILE A 291 10.18 -4.29 21.36
CA ILE A 291 9.25 -4.33 20.23
C ILE A 291 7.84 -4.50 20.78
N ALA A 292 6.92 -3.67 20.34
CA ALA A 292 5.49 -3.95 20.45
C ALA A 292 5.01 -4.40 19.08
N GLY A 293 4.37 -5.56 18.97
CA GLY A 293 4.06 -6.13 17.66
C GLY A 293 2.71 -6.84 17.60
N SER A 294 2.09 -6.76 16.44
CA SER A 294 0.96 -7.56 16.02
C SER A 294 1.33 -8.38 14.77
N LYS A 295 0.39 -9.15 14.20
CA LYS A 295 0.67 -10.01 13.03
C LYS A 295 1.11 -9.23 11.77
N ASN A 296 0.80 -7.93 11.70
CA ASN A 296 0.99 -7.12 10.48
C ASN A 296 1.84 -5.86 10.72
N GLU A 297 2.27 -5.60 11.95
CA GLU A 297 2.92 -4.35 12.31
C GLU A 297 3.80 -4.55 13.55
N TYR A 298 5.03 -4.05 13.49
CA TYR A 298 6.03 -4.15 14.54
C TYR A 298 6.59 -2.76 14.83
N HIS A 299 6.34 -2.26 16.04
CA HIS A 299 6.89 -1.00 16.55
C HIS A 299 8.20 -1.29 17.28
N ILE A 300 9.30 -0.82 16.72
CA ILE A 300 10.64 -0.94 17.29
C ILE A 300 10.95 0.34 18.07
N PHE A 301 11.30 0.17 19.33
CA PHE A 301 11.68 1.27 20.22
C PHE A 301 13.15 1.19 20.60
N ALA A 302 13.83 2.34 20.57
CA ALA A 302 15.21 2.46 21.02
C ALA A 302 15.48 3.81 21.68
N GLU A 303 16.43 3.85 22.59
CA GLU A 303 16.92 5.08 23.19
C GLU A 303 17.96 5.73 22.28
N GLY A 304 17.64 6.93 21.80
CA GLY A 304 18.53 7.80 21.04
C GLY A 304 19.31 8.78 21.92
N PRO A 305 20.09 9.69 21.32
CA PRO A 305 20.77 10.75 22.04
C PRO A 305 19.76 11.68 22.73
N ASN A 306 20.21 12.39 23.76
CA ASN A 306 19.39 13.32 24.55
C ASN A 306 18.14 12.69 25.20
N GLN A 307 18.18 11.38 25.48
CA GLN A 307 17.04 10.63 26.03
C GLN A 307 15.77 10.76 25.17
N TYR A 308 15.93 10.79 23.84
CA TYR A 308 14.82 10.70 22.92
C TYR A 308 14.47 9.24 22.66
N LEU A 309 13.17 8.96 22.55
CA LEU A 309 12.70 7.64 22.17
C LEU A 309 12.62 7.58 20.64
N PHE A 310 13.47 6.78 20.03
CA PHE A 310 13.33 6.44 18.62
C PHE A 310 12.21 5.42 18.46
N HIS A 311 11.31 5.72 17.54
CA HIS A 311 10.20 4.85 17.17
C HIS A 311 10.25 4.58 15.67
N SER A 312 10.34 3.31 15.29
CA SER A 312 10.22 2.84 13.90
C SER A 312 9.09 1.83 13.80
N ILE A 313 8.44 1.77 12.63
CA ILE A 313 7.35 0.83 12.33
C ILE A 313 7.78 -0.03 11.15
N GLU A 314 7.64 -1.34 11.26
CA GLU A 314 7.95 -2.32 10.23
C GLU A 314 6.76 -3.25 9.99
N GLU A 315 6.42 -3.51 8.73
CA GLU A 315 5.25 -4.33 8.34
C GLU A 315 5.52 -5.85 8.47
N SER A 316 6.78 -6.24 8.63
CA SER A 316 7.19 -7.63 8.78
C SER A 316 8.48 -7.75 9.60
N PRO A 317 8.79 -8.94 10.17
CA PRO A 317 10.07 -9.16 10.85
C PRO A 317 11.24 -9.01 9.87
N VAL A 318 12.11 -8.03 10.12
CA VAL A 318 13.30 -7.75 9.30
C VAL A 318 14.59 -7.86 10.12
N LYS A 319 15.72 -7.99 9.43
CA LYS A 319 17.04 -7.96 10.08
C LYS A 319 17.51 -6.53 10.22
N VAL A 320 17.68 -6.04 11.44
CA VAL A 320 18.11 -4.66 11.72
C VAL A 320 19.63 -4.57 11.70
N ALA A 321 20.17 -3.51 11.12
CA ALA A 321 21.60 -3.26 11.06
C ALA A 321 22.13 -2.83 12.43
N VAL A 322 23.28 -3.38 12.80
CA VAL A 322 24.04 -2.99 14.00
C VAL A 322 25.28 -2.19 13.59
N PRO A 323 25.82 -1.30 14.45
CA PRO A 323 27.07 -0.62 14.18
C PRO A 323 28.18 -1.64 13.90
N LYS A 324 29.03 -1.36 12.90
CA LYS A 324 30.20 -2.19 12.67
C LYS A 324 31.15 -2.03 13.87
N PRO A 325 31.63 -3.11 14.50
CA PRO A 325 32.63 -2.98 15.53
C PRO A 325 33.84 -2.27 14.92
N VAL A 326 34.20 -1.13 15.48
CA VAL A 326 35.44 -0.45 15.13
C VAL A 326 36.55 -1.39 15.57
N ALA A 327 37.25 -1.98 14.60
CA ALA A 327 38.44 -2.77 14.89
C ALA A 327 39.50 -1.80 15.40
N ASN A 328 39.49 -1.55 16.71
CA ASN A 328 40.55 -0.80 17.36
C ASN A 328 41.83 -1.63 17.26
N THR A 329 42.72 -1.16 16.41
CA THR A 329 44.15 -1.43 16.50
C THR A 329 44.67 -1.05 17.88
N SER A 330 45.38 -2.00 18.49
CA SER A 330 46.33 -1.89 19.61
C SER A 330 45.80 -1.57 21.02
N ALA A 331 45.69 -2.63 21.83
CA ALA A 331 46.32 -2.67 23.15
C ALA A 331 46.77 -4.11 23.45
N ALA A 332 48.08 -4.29 23.58
CA ALA A 332 48.71 -5.53 24.01
C ALA A 332 48.65 -5.66 25.54
N SER A 333 48.16 -6.79 26.04
CA SER A 333 48.61 -7.50 27.26
C SER A 333 47.80 -8.80 27.33
N LEU A 334 48.44 -9.93 27.01
CA LEU A 334 49.07 -10.87 27.93
C LEU A 334 48.07 -11.72 28.75
N ASP A 335 48.04 -12.98 28.31
CA ASP A 335 48.03 -14.22 29.08
C ASP A 335 46.73 -14.97 29.43
N LYS A 336 46.78 -16.23 28.98
CA LYS A 336 46.22 -17.48 29.55
C LYS A 336 44.70 -17.59 29.55
N ALA A 337 44.07 -18.71 29.21
CA ALA A 337 44.39 -20.07 28.79
C ALA A 337 43.03 -20.61 28.28
N GLY A 338 42.85 -21.62 27.45
CA GLY A 338 43.68 -22.65 26.86
C GLY A 338 42.70 -23.62 26.16
N ALA A 339 43.24 -24.38 25.19
CA ALA A 339 42.72 -25.66 24.67
C ALA A 339 41.29 -25.69 24.08
N ALA A 340 41.01 -26.26 22.90
CA ALA A 340 41.82 -27.04 21.98
C ALA A 340 41.06 -27.14 20.64
N ALA A 341 41.76 -26.94 19.53
CA ALA A 341 41.37 -27.48 18.23
C ALA A 341 42.64 -27.93 17.50
N ALA A 342 42.99 -29.20 17.68
CA ALA A 342 43.77 -29.98 16.73
C ALA A 342 42.74 -30.65 15.80
N ALA A 343 42.91 -30.84 14.49
CA ALA A 343 44.06 -30.76 13.63
C ALA A 343 43.59 -30.66 12.15
N LYS A 344 44.45 -30.04 11.32
CA LYS A 344 44.88 -30.40 9.94
C LYS A 344 43.85 -31.07 9.01
N LYS A 345 43.71 -30.65 7.74
CA LYS A 345 44.80 -30.65 6.75
C LYS A 345 44.36 -29.90 5.46
N ARG A 346 45.27 -29.09 4.91
CA ARG A 346 45.27 -28.60 3.51
C ARG A 346 45.52 -29.78 2.56
N THR A 347 44.94 -29.77 1.36
CA THR A 347 45.65 -29.43 0.10
C THR A 347 44.67 -29.29 -1.06
N ALA A 348 45.03 -28.39 -1.98
CA ALA A 348 44.32 -28.01 -3.20
C ALA A 348 44.50 -29.03 -4.33
N GLU A 349 43.53 -29.09 -5.24
CA GLU A 349 43.78 -29.32 -6.67
C GLU A 349 42.67 -28.66 -7.52
N VAL A 350 43.05 -28.34 -8.74
CA VAL A 350 42.49 -27.31 -9.62
C VAL A 350 41.51 -27.89 -10.66
N GLN A 351 40.61 -27.02 -11.15
CA GLN A 351 39.88 -27.03 -12.44
C GLN A 351 38.56 -27.83 -12.63
N LYS A 352 37.47 -27.05 -12.80
CA LYS A 352 36.42 -27.23 -13.85
C LYS A 352 35.55 -25.97 -13.89
N SER A 353 35.79 -25.04 -14.82
CA SER A 353 35.05 -24.88 -16.09
C SER A 353 33.52 -24.86 -15.92
N ASN A 354 32.95 -23.65 -15.88
CA ASN A 354 31.50 -23.40 -16.05
C ASN A 354 31.27 -22.22 -17.00
N GLY A 355 31.89 -22.27 -18.18
CA GLY A 355 31.59 -21.39 -19.31
C GLY A 355 31.04 -22.20 -20.47
N ASN A 356 29.81 -22.74 -20.37
CA ASN A 356 29.24 -23.51 -21.48
C ASN A 356 27.71 -23.55 -21.60
N LEU A 357 26.96 -22.67 -20.92
CA LEU A 357 25.50 -22.56 -21.14
C LEU A 357 25.16 -21.51 -22.21
N TYR A 358 25.85 -20.37 -22.20
CA TYR A 358 25.58 -19.28 -23.14
C TYR A 358 26.11 -19.53 -24.56
N SER A 359 27.21 -20.28 -24.73
CA SER A 359 27.70 -20.67 -26.07
C SER A 359 26.81 -21.74 -26.71
N LEU A 360 26.26 -22.67 -25.91
CA LEU A 360 25.36 -23.72 -26.41
C LEU A 360 24.03 -23.14 -26.88
N ILE A 361 23.48 -22.17 -26.15
CA ILE A 361 22.27 -21.43 -26.55
C ILE A 361 22.53 -20.62 -27.83
N GLY A 362 23.69 -19.97 -27.95
CA GLY A 362 24.08 -19.22 -29.15
C GLY A 362 24.16 -20.09 -30.40
N VAL A 363 24.75 -21.29 -30.30
CA VAL A 363 24.86 -22.23 -31.44
C VAL A 363 23.48 -22.79 -31.83
N LEU A 364 22.59 -23.06 -30.86
CA LEU A 364 21.24 -23.54 -31.15
C LEU A 364 20.41 -22.48 -31.90
N VAL A 365 20.46 -21.22 -31.47
CA VAL A 365 19.74 -20.11 -32.13
C VAL A 365 20.28 -19.89 -33.55
N ALA A 366 21.59 -19.97 -33.75
CA ALA A 366 22.20 -19.84 -35.07
C ALA A 366 21.77 -20.97 -36.03
N LEU A 367 21.71 -22.22 -35.55
CA LEU A 367 21.25 -23.36 -36.36
C LEU A 367 19.76 -23.25 -36.75
N VAL A 368 18.91 -22.78 -35.84
CA VAL A 368 17.48 -22.55 -36.13
C VAL A 368 17.31 -21.45 -37.18
N LEU A 369 18.08 -20.36 -37.08
CA LEU A 369 18.04 -19.28 -38.08
C LEU A 369 18.54 -19.73 -39.45
N ILE A 370 19.59 -20.56 -39.51
CA ILE A 370 20.08 -21.13 -40.77
C ILE A 370 19.03 -22.07 -41.39
N ALA A 371 18.41 -22.94 -40.59
CA ALA A 371 17.35 -23.83 -41.06
C ALA A 371 16.14 -23.05 -41.58
N PHE A 372 15.78 -21.95 -40.92
CA PHE A 372 14.69 -21.06 -41.35
C PHE A 372 15.02 -20.33 -42.66
N LEU A 373 16.26 -19.87 -42.83
CA LEU A 373 16.74 -19.27 -44.08
C LEU A 373 16.71 -20.25 -45.24
N ILE A 374 17.19 -21.48 -45.04
CA ILE A 374 17.14 -22.54 -46.06
C ILE A 374 15.68 -22.87 -46.42
N PHE A 375 14.79 -22.95 -45.44
CA PHE A 375 13.36 -23.16 -45.69
C PHE A 375 12.74 -22.05 -46.53
N ILE A 376 13.03 -20.77 -46.23
CA ILE A 376 12.53 -19.64 -47.03
C ILE A 376 13.09 -19.70 -48.46
N MET A 377 14.38 -20.02 -48.63
CA MET A 377 15.01 -20.11 -49.96
C MET A 377 14.57 -21.32 -50.79
N THR A 378 13.88 -22.30 -50.20
CA THR A 378 13.43 -23.52 -50.89
C THR A 378 11.91 -23.61 -51.01
N ALA A 379 11.16 -22.89 -50.17
CA ALA A 379 9.70 -22.84 -50.19
C ALA A 379 9.13 -21.66 -51.04
N PHE A 380 9.98 -20.73 -51.46
CA PHE A 380 9.69 -19.64 -52.42
C PHE A 380 10.77 -19.63 -53.49
#